data_AF-A0A368FBR6-F1
#
_entry.id   AF-A0A368FBR6-F1
#
_cell.length_a   1.000
_cell.length_b   1.000
_cell.length_c   1.000
_cell.angle_alpha   90.00
_cell.angle_beta   90.00
_cell.angle_gamma   90.00
#
_symmetry.space_group_name_H-M   'P 1'
#
loop_
_entity.id
_entity.type
_entity.pdbx_description
1 polymer ?
#
loop_
_entity_poly.entity_id
_entity_poly.type
_entity_poly.pdbx_seq_one_letter_code
_entity_poly.pdbx_strand_id
1 'polypeptide(L)'
;MSACLSLSSLPLQQVEFTYDPMADRCVQFTYSSCSPSLNLNHFASSSQCMRLCCNQGYDLLYKRRLLMNDSPLESSEESDLP
;
A
#
# COMPACT_ATOMS: atom_id res chain seq x y z
N MET A 1 -6.72 5.99 20.16
CA MET A 1 -8.11 5.82 19.69
C MET A 1 -8.72 7.21 19.49
N SER A 2 -8.44 7.91 18.39
CA SER A 2 -9.05 9.24 18.16
C SER A 2 -10.36 9.07 17.40
N ALA A 3 -11.46 9.07 18.15
CA ALA A 3 -12.78 9.28 17.59
C ALA A 3 -12.91 10.75 17.17
N CYS A 4 -13.70 10.99 16.13
CA CYS A 4 -13.97 12.29 15.55
C CYS A 4 -14.64 13.20 16.59
N LEU A 5 -13.99 14.28 17.02
CA LEU A 5 -14.51 15.19 18.06
C LEU A 5 -14.99 16.55 17.52
N SER A 6 -15.23 16.71 16.20
CA SER A 6 -15.70 17.98 15.63
C SER A 6 -16.90 17.79 14.70
N LEU A 7 -17.95 18.62 14.88
CA LEU A 7 -19.13 18.68 14.02
C LEU A 7 -18.83 19.08 12.56
N SER A 8 -17.58 19.42 12.22
CA SER A 8 -17.13 19.73 10.85
C SER A 8 -16.57 18.53 10.07
N SER A 9 -16.37 17.38 10.72
CA SER A 9 -15.80 16.18 10.10
C SER A 9 -16.81 15.02 10.13
N LEU A 10 -17.86 15.15 9.33
CA LEU A 10 -18.65 13.99 8.94
C LEU A 10 -17.70 12.96 8.32
N PRO A 11 -17.79 11.66 8.65
CA PRO A 11 -16.94 10.65 8.05
C PRO A 11 -17.22 10.65 6.55
N LEU A 12 -16.28 11.19 5.78
CA LEU A 12 -16.33 11.12 4.33
C LEU A 12 -16.15 9.65 3.99
N GLN A 13 -17.25 8.97 3.70
CA GLN A 13 -17.22 7.62 3.18
C GLN A 13 -16.72 7.71 1.74
N GLN A 14 -15.41 7.88 1.60
CA GLN A 14 -14.78 8.03 0.31
C GLN A 14 -14.43 6.64 -0.21
N VAL A 15 -14.88 6.36 -1.43
CA VAL A 15 -14.44 5.17 -2.15
C VAL A 15 -12.97 5.38 -2.48
N GLU A 16 -12.13 4.51 -1.93
CA GLU A 16 -10.68 4.58 -2.08
C GLU A 16 -10.15 3.28 -2.64
N PHE A 17 -8.99 3.37 -3.27
CA PHE A 17 -8.31 2.26 -3.91
C PHE A 17 -6.91 2.12 -3.34
N THR A 18 -6.51 0.89 -3.11
CA THR A 18 -5.15 0.52 -2.71
C THR A 18 -4.66 -0.61 -3.60
N TYR A 19 -3.37 -0.67 -3.88
CA TYR A 19 -2.77 -1.72 -4.69
C TYR A 19 -2.37 -2.92 -3.81
N ASP A 20 -2.85 -4.10 -4.21
CA ASP A 20 -2.43 -5.38 -3.66
C ASP A 20 -1.32 -5.97 -4.56
N PRO A 21 -0.07 -6.02 -4.08
CA PRO A 21 1.06 -6.54 -4.84
C PRO A 21 1.07 -8.07 -4.99
N MET A 22 0.28 -8.82 -4.21
CA MET A 22 0.13 -10.28 -4.38
C MET A 22 -0.82 -10.64 -5.51
N ALA A 23 -1.87 -9.81 -5.67
CA ALA A 23 -2.90 -9.98 -6.69
C ALA A 23 -2.62 -9.18 -7.98
N ASP A 24 -1.56 -8.36 -8.01
CA ASP A 24 -1.27 -7.34 -9.04
C ASP A 24 -2.51 -6.50 -9.39
N ARG A 25 -3.26 -6.07 -8.37
CA ARG A 25 -4.56 -5.44 -8.59
C ARG A 25 -4.89 -4.36 -7.57
N CYS A 26 -5.54 -3.32 -8.07
CA CYS A 26 -6.16 -2.30 -7.24
C CYS A 26 -7.46 -2.82 -6.62
N VAL A 27 -7.51 -2.85 -5.30
CA VAL A 27 -8.69 -3.24 -4.52
C VAL A 27 -9.38 -1.99 -3.99
N GLN A 28 -10.71 -1.99 -4.07
CA GLN A 28 -11.54 -0.93 -3.53
C GLN A 28 -11.78 -1.20 -2.05
N PHE A 29 -11.70 -0.16 -1.24
CA PHE A 29 -12.12 -0.22 0.16
C PHE A 29 -12.92 1.03 0.52
N THR A 30 -13.73 0.88 1.57
CA THR A 30 -14.47 1.98 2.16
C THR A 30 -13.77 2.35 3.44
N TYR A 31 -13.03 3.45 3.44
CA TYR A 31 -12.39 3.95 4.65
C TYR A 31 -13.36 4.82 5.43
N SER A 32 -13.54 4.50 6.71
CA SER A 32 -14.27 5.34 7.65
C SER A 32 -13.28 5.86 8.69
N SER A 33 -12.60 6.96 8.37
CA SER A 33 -11.80 7.69 9.34
C SER A 33 -12.03 9.18 9.20
N CYS A 34 -11.79 9.92 10.28
CA CYS A 34 -11.92 11.38 10.28
C CYS A 34 -10.61 12.11 9.99
N SER A 35 -9.54 11.36 9.72
CA SER A 35 -8.31 11.85 9.12
C SER A 35 -7.79 10.74 8.20
N PRO A 36 -7.84 10.90 6.87
CA PRO A 36 -7.15 9.97 5.99
C PRO A 36 -5.66 10.02 6.33
N SER A 37 -5.10 8.92 6.80
CA SER A 37 -3.65 8.79 6.92
C SER A 37 -3.09 8.69 5.50
N LEU A 38 -2.49 9.77 5.00
CA LEU A 38 -1.83 9.80 3.69
C LEU A 38 -0.68 8.79 3.66
N ASN A 39 -0.98 7.57 3.23
CA ASN A 39 0.05 6.66 2.72
C ASN A 39 0.08 6.79 1.19
N LEU A 40 1.20 6.39 0.55
CA LEU A 40 1.34 6.49 -0.91
C LEU A 40 0.55 5.40 -1.65
N ASN A 41 0.15 4.32 -0.97
CA ASN A 41 -0.67 3.24 -1.52
C ASN A 41 -2.17 3.53 -1.35
N HIS A 42 -2.55 4.76 -1.69
CA HIS A 42 -3.89 5.29 -1.46
C HIS A 42 -4.29 6.19 -2.62
N PHE A 43 -5.36 5.81 -3.32
CA PHE A 43 -5.81 6.46 -4.53
C PHE A 43 -7.30 6.77 -4.49
N ALA A 44 -7.67 7.95 -4.96
CA ALA A 44 -9.08 8.35 -5.08
C ALA A 44 -9.79 7.70 -6.28
N SER A 45 -9.04 7.09 -7.21
CA SER A 45 -9.57 6.45 -8.42
C SER A 45 -8.87 5.14 -8.73
N SER A 46 -9.66 4.16 -9.15
CA SER A 46 -9.17 2.88 -9.68
C SER A 46 -8.20 3.10 -10.86
N SER A 47 -8.53 4.02 -11.77
CA SER A 47 -7.69 4.27 -12.96
C SER A 47 -6.34 4.88 -12.61
N GLN A 48 -6.29 5.71 -11.56
CA GLN A 48 -5.04 6.27 -11.06
C GLN A 48 -4.18 5.17 -10.42
N CYS A 49 -4.78 4.33 -9.58
CA CYS A 49 -4.11 3.20 -8.97
C CYS A 49 -3.55 2.23 -10.04
N MET A 50 -4.38 1.83 -10.99
CA MET A 50 -3.99 0.87 -12.03
C MET A 50 -2.85 1.39 -12.90
N ARG A 51 -2.89 2.68 -13.27
CA ARG A 51 -1.84 3.30 -14.10
C ARG A 51 -0.49 3.36 -13.38
N LEU A 52 -0.50 3.57 -12.07
CA LEU A 52 0.73 3.76 -11.29
C LEU A 52 1.32 2.43 -10.80
N CYS A 53 0.47 1.44 -10.50
CA CYS A 53 0.91 0.26 -9.77
C CYS A 53 0.77 -1.07 -10.53
N CYS A 54 -0.23 -1.23 -11.40
CA CYS A 54 -0.48 -2.51 -12.09
C CYS A 54 0.35 -2.67 -13.36
N ASN A 55 0.65 -3.91 -13.74
CA ASN A 55 1.40 -4.27 -14.97
C ASN A 55 2.84 -3.74 -15.02
N GLN A 56 3.39 -3.31 -13.89
CA GLN A 56 4.76 -2.79 -13.78
C GLN A 56 5.79 -3.91 -13.54
N GLY A 57 5.35 -5.18 -13.48
CA GLY A 57 6.21 -6.33 -13.15
C GLY A 57 6.56 -6.45 -11.67
N TYR A 58 6.04 -5.54 -10.82
CA TYR A 58 6.25 -5.58 -9.37
C TYR A 58 5.70 -6.87 -8.74
N ASP A 59 4.60 -7.42 -9.24
CA ASP A 59 4.05 -8.70 -8.76
C ASP A 59 5.06 -9.86 -8.91
N LEU A 60 5.73 -9.96 -10.07
CA LEU A 60 6.73 -11.01 -10.29
C LEU A 60 7.95 -10.85 -9.38
N LEU A 61 8.41 -9.61 -9.17
CA LEU A 61 9.52 -9.32 -8.26
C LEU A 61 9.14 -9.56 -6.80
N TYR A 62 7.95 -9.14 -6.40
CA TYR A 62 7.45 -9.24 -5.03
C TYR A 62 7.12 -10.69 -4.66
N LYS A 63 6.46 -11.45 -5.55
CA LYS A 63 6.28 -12.91 -5.40
C LYS A 63 7.60 -13.64 -5.33
N ARG A 64 8.56 -13.31 -6.21
CA ARG A 64 9.88 -13.92 -6.15
C ARG A 64 10.55 -13.67 -4.80
N ARG A 65 10.55 -12.42 -4.30
CA ARG A 65 11.14 -12.07 -2.99
C ARG A 65 10.46 -12.83 -1.84
N LEU A 66 9.13 -12.89 -1.83
CA LEU A 66 8.38 -13.53 -0.75
C LEU A 66 8.44 -15.07 -0.79
N LEU A 67 8.47 -15.67 -1.98
CA LEU A 67 8.58 -17.12 -2.16
C LEU A 67 10.01 -17.64 -1.94
N MET A 68 11.02 -16.79 -2.16
CA MET A 68 12.42 -17.13 -1.87
C MET A 68 12.77 -16.99 -0.38
N ASN A 69 11.83 -16.52 0.47
CA ASN A 69 12.07 -16.29 1.89
C ASN A 69 13.31 -15.39 2.15
N ASP A 70 13.63 -14.52 1.19
CA ASP A 70 14.64 -13.49 1.34
C ASP A 70 14.04 -12.40 2.24
N SER A 71 14.40 -12.44 3.52
CA SER A 71 14.04 -11.40 4.49
C SER A 71 14.36 -10.02 3.89
N PRO A 72 13.43 -9.05 3.89
CA PRO A 72 13.62 -7.74 3.25
C PRO A 72 14.71 -6.85 3.84
N LEU A 73 15.49 -7.33 4.81
CA LEU A 73 16.46 -6.57 5.60
C LEU A 73 17.64 -7.47 5.99
N GLU A 74 18.38 -7.95 5.00
CA GLU A 74 19.82 -8.19 5.18
C GLU A 74 20.48 -7.40 4.05
N SER A 75 20.56 -6.08 4.24
CA SER A 75 21.53 -5.29 3.50
C SER A 75 22.89 -5.80 3.92
N SER A 76 23.60 -6.46 3.00
CA SER A 76 25.06 -6.55 2.92
C SER A 76 25.83 -5.85 4.06
N GLU A 77 25.94 -6.50 5.21
CA GLU A 77 26.88 -6.17 6.27
C GLU A 77 27.37 -7.49 6.86
N GLU A 78 28.21 -8.23 6.12
CA GLU A 78 29.07 -9.23 6.75
C GLU A 78 30.40 -9.35 5.99
N SER A 79 31.45 -9.00 6.74
CA SER A 79 32.84 -9.45 6.62
C SER A 79 33.60 -9.21 5.31
N ASP A 80 34.21 -8.04 5.18
CA ASP A 80 35.61 -7.98 4.75
C ASP A 80 36.48 -7.79 6.01
N LEU A 81 36.86 -8.90 6.65
CA LEU A 81 38.07 -8.98 7.49
C LEU A 81 39.05 -9.90 6.73
N PRO A 82 40.30 -9.47 6.56
CA PRO A 82 41.30 -9.67 7.62
C PRO A 82 41.91 -8.39 8.19
#